data_AF-A0A4P7L233-F1
#
_entry.id   AF-A0A4P7L233-F1
#
_cell.length_a   1.000
_cell.length_b   1.000
_cell.length_c   1.000
_cell.angle_alpha   90.00
_cell.angle_beta   90.00
_cell.angle_gamma   90.00
#
_symmetry.space_group_name_H-M   'P 1'
#
loop_
_entity.id
_entity.type
_entity.pdbx_description
1 polymer ?
#
loop_
_entity_poly.entity_id
_entity_poly.type
_entity_poly.pdbx_seq_one_letter_code
_entity_poly.pdbx_strand_id
1 'polypeptide(L)'
;MRRYLANQSHTSSFYYPLIGDFAVNGQTFAANWKVNENAPQDDKKRLTSKSYADALAARLRGKDADIKAAGVQEKENAPPLPFNLVRLQQMMNRQHKMTAARTLEITQQLREKYKAITYNRSDCSYLSDEQFNEAPQVLEALQGIGDFNGLALDQSRKSKAFDSGKVTAHTAIIPTANVPALNALSEHERLVYLAIAQHYLVQFMPNKRYLEASVVVEVEGETFSARATKRWMPGLAPSQR
;
A
#
# COMPACT_ATOMS: atom_id res chain seq x y z
N MET A 1 14.17 7.04 22.64
CA MET A 1 14.20 6.28 23.92
C MET A 1 13.15 5.16 23.98
N ARG A 2 11.84 5.42 23.79
CA ARG A 2 10.78 4.38 23.90
C ARG A 2 10.96 3.15 23.01
N ARG A 3 11.32 3.30 21.72
CA ARG A 3 11.53 2.18 20.80
C ARG A 3 12.78 1.35 21.13
N TYR A 4 13.81 1.97 21.69
CA TYR A 4 15.03 1.28 22.15
C TYR A 4 14.73 0.41 23.38
N LEU A 5 14.02 0.97 24.37
CA LEU A 5 13.59 0.23 25.56
C LEU A 5 12.63 -0.91 25.20
N ALA A 6 11.68 -0.67 24.28
CA ALA A 6 10.76 -1.71 23.81
C ALA A 6 11.48 -2.87 23.08
N ASN A 7 12.58 -2.58 22.38
CA ASN A 7 13.41 -3.60 21.75
C ASN A 7 14.26 -4.36 22.79
N GLN A 8 14.78 -3.67 23.82
CA GLN A 8 15.50 -4.33 24.91
C GLN A 8 14.60 -5.25 25.76
N SER A 9 13.34 -4.86 25.95
CA SER A 9 12.34 -5.68 26.64
C SER A 9 11.66 -6.71 25.73
N HIS A 10 12.08 -6.83 24.46
CA HIS A 10 11.49 -7.79 23.54
C HIS A 10 12.08 -9.18 23.80
N THR A 11 11.25 -10.08 24.30
CA THR A 11 11.59 -11.50 24.41
C THR A 11 10.99 -12.25 23.22
N SER A 12 11.83 -12.96 22.48
CA SER A 12 11.37 -13.85 21.40
C SER A 12 10.42 -14.91 21.97
N SER A 13 9.25 -15.07 21.37
CA SER A 13 8.27 -16.10 21.69
C SER A 13 7.99 -16.95 20.46
N PHE A 14 7.94 -18.27 20.66
CA PHE A 14 7.53 -19.22 19.63
C PHE A 14 6.01 -19.29 19.59
N TYR A 15 5.46 -19.41 18.37
CA TYR A 15 4.06 -19.74 18.16
C TYR A 15 3.95 -20.82 17.09
N TYR A 16 2.90 -21.62 17.16
CA TYR A 16 2.73 -22.83 16.35
C TYR A 16 1.48 -22.68 15.48
N PRO A 17 1.59 -22.16 14.24
CA PRO A 17 0.46 -22.10 13.33
C PRO A 17 0.06 -23.52 12.91
N LEU A 18 -1.25 -23.80 12.89
CA LEU A 18 -1.80 -25.04 12.36
C LEU A 18 -2.44 -24.75 11.00
N ILE A 19 -2.00 -25.47 9.97
CA ILE A 19 -2.48 -25.36 8.59
C ILE A 19 -3.09 -26.70 8.20
N GLY A 20 -4.32 -26.67 7.68
CA GLY A 20 -4.98 -27.84 7.10
C GLY A 20 -4.98 -27.76 5.58
N ASP A 21 -4.68 -28.88 4.92
CA ASP A 21 -4.83 -29.05 3.48
C ASP A 21 -6.19 -29.69 3.20
N PHE A 22 -7.03 -28.98 2.44
CA PHE A 22 -8.39 -29.39 2.13
C PHE A 22 -8.53 -29.68 0.64
N ALA A 23 -9.33 -30.69 0.30
CA ALA A 23 -9.60 -31.08 -1.08
C ALA A 23 -11.09 -30.91 -1.41
N VAL A 24 -11.41 -30.22 -2.50
CA VAL A 24 -12.78 -30.01 -2.98
C VAL A 24 -12.75 -30.14 -4.51
N ASN A 25 -13.59 -31.02 -5.08
CA ASN A 25 -13.69 -31.24 -6.53
C ASN A 25 -12.34 -31.47 -7.23
N GLY A 26 -11.42 -32.19 -6.59
CA GLY A 26 -10.08 -32.48 -7.12
C GLY A 26 -9.08 -31.33 -7.04
N GLN A 27 -9.45 -30.19 -6.45
CA GLN A 27 -8.54 -29.08 -6.15
C GLN A 27 -8.19 -29.05 -4.67
N THR A 28 -6.94 -28.70 -4.36
CA THR A 28 -6.47 -28.55 -2.98
C THR A 28 -6.21 -27.10 -2.62
N PHE A 29 -6.46 -26.75 -1.37
CA PHE A 29 -6.06 -25.46 -0.81
C PHE A 29 -5.71 -25.59 0.68
N ALA A 30 -4.78 -24.76 1.11
CA ALA A 30 -4.38 -24.67 2.51
C ALA A 30 -5.21 -23.60 3.23
N ALA A 31 -5.70 -23.91 4.44
CA ALA A 31 -6.37 -22.96 5.32
C ALA A 31 -5.74 -22.98 6.72
N ASN A 32 -5.66 -21.80 7.34
CA ASN A 32 -5.10 -21.64 8.68
C ASN A 32 -6.19 -21.88 9.71
N TRP A 33 -5.90 -22.70 10.72
CA TRP A 33 -6.76 -22.84 11.89
C TRP A 33 -6.87 -21.52 12.64
N LYS A 34 -8.08 -21.17 13.07
CA LYS A 34 -8.34 -20.03 13.94
C LYS A 34 -8.25 -20.50 15.39
N VAL A 35 -7.25 -19.99 16.11
CA VAL A 35 -7.05 -20.30 17.53
C VAL A 35 -8.33 -19.95 18.30
N ASN A 36 -8.91 -20.97 18.94
CA ASN A 36 -10.11 -20.81 19.76
C ASN A 36 -9.74 -20.41 21.21
N GLU A 37 -10.74 -20.00 22.00
CA GLU A 37 -10.50 -19.49 23.37
C GLU A 37 -9.98 -20.55 24.35
N ASN A 38 -10.20 -21.83 24.06
CA ASN A 38 -9.79 -22.95 24.89
C ASN A 38 -8.32 -23.37 24.66
N ALA A 39 -7.66 -22.78 23.66
CA ALA A 39 -6.29 -23.12 23.30
C ALA A 39 -5.27 -22.26 24.08
N PRO A 40 -4.10 -22.82 24.45
CA PRO A 40 -3.01 -22.05 25.04
C PRO A 40 -2.52 -20.97 24.07
N GLN A 41 -2.81 -19.70 24.36
CA GLN A 41 -2.53 -18.59 23.46
C GLN A 41 -1.86 -17.42 24.17
N ASP A 42 -1.10 -16.63 23.43
CA ASP A 42 -0.54 -15.36 23.92
C ASP A 42 -1.55 -14.20 23.78
N ASP A 43 -1.14 -13.01 24.24
CA ASP A 43 -1.97 -11.79 24.15
C ASP A 43 -2.33 -11.39 22.70
N LYS A 44 -1.65 -11.97 21.71
CA LYS A 44 -1.92 -11.77 20.28
C LYS A 44 -2.80 -12.88 19.69
N LYS A 45 -3.37 -13.74 20.53
CA LYS A 45 -4.22 -14.88 20.15
C LYS A 45 -3.51 -15.88 19.25
N ARG A 46 -2.20 -16.09 19.48
CA ARG A 46 -1.39 -17.07 18.75
C ARG A 46 -1.15 -18.29 19.63
N LEU A 47 -1.29 -19.49 19.06
CA LEU A 47 -1.06 -20.74 19.77
C LEU A 47 0.39 -20.84 20.26
N THR A 48 0.59 -21.01 21.57
CA THR A 48 1.91 -21.08 22.21
C THR A 48 2.34 -22.50 22.56
N SER A 49 1.46 -23.50 22.41
CA SER A 49 1.75 -24.89 22.74
C SER A 49 1.88 -25.77 21.49
N LYS A 50 3.06 -26.35 21.29
CA LYS A 50 3.31 -27.31 20.21
C LYS A 50 2.52 -28.61 20.41
N SER A 51 2.49 -29.14 21.63
CA SER A 51 1.78 -30.40 21.93
C SER A 51 0.28 -30.28 21.67
N TYR A 52 -0.30 -29.11 21.94
CA TYR A 52 -1.69 -28.82 21.59
C TYR A 52 -1.88 -28.83 20.07
N ALA A 53 -0.99 -28.18 19.30
CA ALA A 53 -1.03 -28.18 17.84
C ALA A 53 -0.95 -29.61 17.27
N ASP A 54 -0.02 -30.42 17.77
CA ASP A 54 0.22 -31.80 17.33
C ASP A 54 -0.99 -32.70 17.64
N ALA A 55 -1.55 -32.59 18.86
CA ALA A 55 -2.73 -33.35 19.26
C ALA A 55 -3.97 -32.95 18.45
N LEU A 56 -4.15 -31.65 18.20
CA LEU A 56 -5.24 -31.15 17.38
C LEU A 56 -5.11 -31.63 15.93
N ALA A 57 -3.91 -31.53 15.34
CA ALA A 57 -3.63 -32.02 13.99
C ALA A 57 -3.92 -33.52 13.87
N ALA A 58 -3.52 -34.32 14.85
CA ALA A 58 -3.79 -35.76 14.87
C ALA A 58 -5.29 -36.08 14.96
N ARG A 59 -6.05 -35.32 15.77
CA ARG A 59 -7.50 -35.49 15.93
C ARG A 59 -8.28 -35.18 14.65
N LEU A 60 -7.87 -34.14 13.92
CA LEU A 60 -8.59 -33.64 12.75
C LEU A 60 -8.17 -34.31 11.44
N ARG A 61 -7.02 -35.00 11.41
CA ARG A 61 -6.50 -35.62 10.18
C ARG A 61 -7.46 -36.68 9.64
N GLY A 62 -7.80 -36.56 8.37
CA GLY A 62 -8.67 -37.52 7.66
C GLY A 62 -10.16 -37.40 8.02
N LYS A 63 -10.55 -36.36 8.76
CA LYS A 63 -11.95 -36.07 9.07
C LYS A 63 -12.61 -35.30 7.94
N ASP A 64 -13.93 -35.47 7.83
CA ASP A 64 -14.74 -34.71 6.89
C ASP A 64 -14.76 -33.22 7.28
N ALA A 65 -14.82 -32.37 6.26
CA ALA A 65 -14.72 -30.94 6.41
C ALA A 65 -15.90 -30.25 5.71
N ASP A 66 -16.54 -29.33 6.41
CA ASP A 66 -17.68 -28.56 5.89
C ASP A 66 -17.23 -27.16 5.48
N ILE A 67 -17.60 -26.73 4.27
CA ILE A 67 -17.49 -25.32 3.90
C ILE A 67 -18.67 -24.56 4.52
N LYS A 68 -18.39 -23.78 5.56
CA LYS A 68 -19.43 -22.93 6.20
C LYS A 68 -19.63 -21.61 5.49
N ALA A 69 -18.60 -21.10 4.82
CA ALA A 69 -18.71 -19.90 3.98
C ALA A 69 -17.64 -19.93 2.89
N ALA A 70 -18.02 -19.55 1.67
CA ALA A 70 -17.09 -19.27 0.59
C ALA A 70 -17.62 -18.11 -0.24
N GLY A 71 -16.73 -17.25 -0.72
CA GLY A 71 -17.12 -16.12 -1.54
C GLY A 71 -15.94 -15.40 -2.15
N VAL A 72 -16.22 -14.71 -3.25
CA VAL A 72 -15.29 -13.80 -3.92
C VAL A 72 -15.88 -12.40 -3.82
N GLN A 73 -15.09 -11.46 -3.30
CA GLN A 73 -15.47 -10.06 -3.21
C GLN A 73 -14.53 -9.21 -4.06
N GLU A 74 -15.09 -8.29 -4.85
CA GLU A 74 -14.31 -7.22 -5.44
C GLU A 74 -14.00 -6.18 -4.36
N LYS A 75 -12.72 -5.89 -4.16
CA LYS A 75 -12.23 -4.86 -3.27
C LYS A 75 -11.43 -3.83 -4.06
N GLU A 76 -11.50 -2.60 -3.61
CA GLU A 76 -10.74 -1.50 -4.20
C GLU A 76 -9.89 -0.78 -3.16
N ASN A 77 -8.71 -0.35 -3.61
CA ASN A 77 -7.84 0.54 -2.86
C ASN A 77 -7.82 1.90 -3.54
N ALA A 78 -8.21 2.93 -2.79
CA ALA A 78 -8.04 4.31 -3.21
C ALA A 78 -6.55 4.63 -3.46
N PRO A 79 -6.24 5.57 -4.37
CA PRO A 79 -4.87 6.00 -4.57
C PRO A 79 -4.28 6.56 -3.26
N PRO A 80 -2.98 6.35 -2.99
CA PRO A 80 -2.32 7.05 -1.90
C PRO A 80 -2.42 8.57 -2.13
N LEU A 81 -2.66 9.35 -1.09
CA LEU A 81 -2.66 10.81 -1.22
C LEU A 81 -1.30 11.33 -1.74
N PRO A 82 -1.27 12.49 -2.43
CA PRO A 82 -0.06 13.21 -2.77
C PRO A 82 0.85 13.48 -1.56
N PHE A 83 2.11 13.78 -1.82
CA PHE A 83 3.10 13.87 -0.77
C PHE A 83 2.97 15.14 0.07
N ASN A 84 3.09 14.98 1.39
CA ASN A 84 3.74 15.99 2.22
C ASN A 84 5.26 15.68 2.32
N LEU A 85 6.04 16.61 2.87
CA LEU A 85 7.50 16.46 2.94
C LEU A 85 7.92 15.19 3.71
N VAL A 86 7.29 14.91 4.84
CA VAL A 86 7.65 13.76 5.70
C VAL A 86 7.40 12.43 4.98
N ARG A 87 6.27 12.28 4.29
CA ARG A 87 5.95 11.05 3.54
C ARG A 87 6.88 10.85 2.35
N LEU A 88 7.25 11.93 1.66
CA LEU A 88 8.24 11.87 0.58
C LEU A 88 9.60 11.42 1.12
N GLN A 89 10.07 12.02 2.22
CA GLN A 89 11.32 11.65 2.88
C GLN A 89 11.33 10.18 3.32
N GLN A 90 10.23 9.70 3.92
CA GLN A 90 10.09 8.30 4.32
C GLN A 90 10.14 7.35 3.12
N MET A 91 9.48 7.71 2.01
CA MET A 91 9.49 6.88 0.81
C MET A 91 10.88 6.82 0.17
N MET A 92 11.53 7.98 -0.01
CA MET A 92 12.87 8.09 -0.58
C MET A 92 13.91 7.36 0.28
N ASN A 93 13.77 7.40 1.61
CA ASN A 93 14.61 6.63 2.51
C ASN A 93 14.39 5.12 2.36
N ARG A 94 13.13 4.67 2.33
CA ARG A 94 12.81 3.24 2.21
C ARG A 94 13.32 2.65 0.90
N GLN A 95 13.06 3.34 -0.22
CA GLN A 95 13.33 2.84 -1.57
C GLN A 95 14.76 3.10 -2.03
N HIS A 96 15.34 4.25 -1.69
CA HIS A 96 16.61 4.71 -2.25
C HIS A 96 17.66 5.05 -1.18
N LYS A 97 17.40 4.72 0.10
CA LYS A 97 18.29 5.02 1.24
C LYS A 97 18.65 6.51 1.38
N MET A 98 17.86 7.40 0.76
CA MET A 98 18.08 8.83 0.82
C MET A 98 17.78 9.36 2.22
N THR A 99 18.63 10.25 2.74
CA THR A 99 18.37 10.90 4.03
C THR A 99 17.25 11.93 3.89
N ALA A 100 16.60 12.27 5.01
CA ALA A 100 15.58 13.32 5.03
C ALA A 100 16.15 14.68 4.56
N ALA A 101 17.37 15.00 4.98
CA ALA A 101 18.08 16.22 4.58
C ALA A 101 18.34 16.26 3.06
N ARG A 102 18.83 15.15 2.49
CA ARG A 102 19.08 15.08 1.04
C ARG A 102 17.80 15.20 0.22
N THR A 103 16.72 14.56 0.67
CA THR A 103 15.40 14.70 0.01
C THR A 103 14.92 16.15 0.05
N LEU A 104 15.06 16.83 1.19
CA LEU A 104 14.67 18.23 1.33
C LEU A 104 15.48 19.13 0.39
N GLU A 105 16.80 18.95 0.33
CA GLU A 105 17.68 19.69 -0.59
C GLU A 105 17.24 19.52 -2.05
N ILE A 106 16.97 18.28 -2.48
CA ILE A 106 16.51 18.01 -3.85
C ILE A 106 15.17 18.69 -4.13
N THR A 107 14.21 18.63 -3.21
CA THR A 107 12.92 19.32 -3.41
C THR A 107 13.09 20.84 -3.47
N GLN A 108 14.08 21.42 -2.78
CA GLN A 108 14.41 22.85 -2.90
C GLN A 108 14.92 23.15 -4.31
N GLN A 109 15.82 22.32 -4.85
CA GLN A 109 16.30 22.45 -6.23
C GLN A 109 15.15 22.33 -7.24
N LEU A 110 14.32 21.29 -7.14
CA LEU A 110 13.13 21.09 -7.98
C LEU A 110 12.18 22.30 -7.96
N ARG A 111 11.96 22.90 -6.79
CA ARG A 111 11.11 24.08 -6.65
C ARG A 111 11.76 25.37 -7.14
N GLU A 112 13.01 25.64 -6.77
CA GLU A 112 13.60 26.97 -6.92
C GLU A 112 14.31 27.14 -8.27
N LYS A 113 15.08 26.13 -8.67
CA LYS A 113 15.82 26.13 -9.94
C LYS A 113 14.91 25.75 -11.10
N TYR A 114 14.19 24.63 -10.97
CA TYR A 114 13.40 24.10 -12.08
C TYR A 114 11.93 24.57 -12.07
N LYS A 115 11.43 25.14 -10.96
CA LYS A 115 10.00 25.49 -10.77
C LYS A 115 9.05 24.32 -11.05
N ALA A 116 9.54 23.09 -10.85
CA ALA A 116 8.90 21.86 -11.30
C ALA A 116 7.88 21.28 -10.32
N ILE A 117 7.90 21.74 -9.07
CA ILE A 117 6.99 21.30 -8.00
C ILE A 117 6.47 22.50 -7.20
N THR A 118 5.35 22.30 -6.51
CA THR A 118 4.76 23.29 -5.58
C THR A 118 5.60 23.46 -4.31
N TYR A 119 5.10 24.24 -3.35
CA TYR A 119 5.80 24.50 -2.08
C TYR A 119 6.26 23.21 -1.38
N ASN A 120 7.57 23.08 -1.15
CA ASN A 120 8.21 21.82 -0.83
C ASN A 120 8.33 21.51 0.68
N ARG A 121 7.88 22.41 1.56
CA ARG A 121 7.89 22.23 3.02
C ARG A 121 6.48 22.14 3.59
N SER A 122 5.59 21.49 2.84
CA SER A 122 4.21 21.25 3.27
C SER A 122 4.10 20.04 4.20
N ASP A 123 3.22 20.13 5.19
CA ASP A 123 2.75 19.04 6.04
C ASP A 123 1.42 18.42 5.55
N CYS A 124 0.76 19.06 4.58
CA CYS A 124 -0.52 18.63 4.03
C CYS A 124 -0.37 17.62 2.89
N SER A 125 -1.29 16.66 2.80
CA SER A 125 -1.39 15.70 1.69
C SER A 125 -2.66 15.91 0.85
N TYR A 126 -3.38 17.02 1.03
CA TYR A 126 -4.59 17.37 0.30
C TYR A 126 -4.33 18.54 -0.66
N LEU A 127 -5.22 18.65 -1.65
CA LEU A 127 -5.22 19.63 -2.72
C LEU A 127 -6.54 20.41 -2.67
N SER A 128 -6.52 21.64 -3.17
CA SER A 128 -7.71 22.49 -3.26
C SER A 128 -8.51 22.23 -4.54
N ASP A 129 -9.71 22.83 -4.59
CA ASP A 129 -10.57 22.79 -5.77
C ASP A 129 -9.97 23.55 -6.96
N GLU A 130 -9.23 24.64 -6.70
CA GLU A 130 -8.50 25.38 -7.73
C GLU A 130 -7.43 24.51 -8.39
N GLN A 131 -6.68 23.74 -7.59
CA GLN A 131 -5.67 22.80 -8.10
C GLN A 131 -6.28 21.65 -8.90
N PHE A 132 -7.55 21.30 -8.64
CA PHE A 132 -8.27 20.35 -9.48
C PHE A 132 -8.58 20.97 -10.86
N ASN A 133 -9.00 22.24 -10.88
CA ASN A 133 -9.30 22.95 -12.13
C ASN A 133 -8.05 23.19 -12.99
N GLU A 134 -6.88 23.34 -12.38
CA GLU A 134 -5.59 23.46 -13.07
C GLU A 134 -5.00 22.12 -13.55
N ALA A 135 -5.56 21.00 -13.07
CA ALA A 135 -5.01 19.67 -13.35
C ALA A 135 -4.85 19.34 -14.84
N PRO A 136 -5.79 19.66 -15.75
CA PRO A 136 -5.64 19.35 -17.17
C PRO A 136 -4.28 19.78 -17.76
N GLN A 137 -3.82 20.99 -17.44
CA GLN A 137 -2.55 21.53 -17.93
C GLN A 137 -1.35 20.75 -17.36
N VAL A 138 -1.39 20.40 -16.07
CA VAL A 138 -0.31 19.64 -15.43
C VAL A 138 -0.26 18.22 -16.00
N LEU A 139 -1.41 17.57 -16.21
CA LEU A 139 -1.49 16.23 -16.75
C LEU A 139 -0.98 16.15 -18.19
N GLU A 140 -1.34 17.12 -19.04
CA GLU A 140 -0.85 17.23 -20.41
C GLU A 140 0.68 17.37 -20.44
N ALA A 141 1.25 18.25 -19.61
CA ALA A 141 2.69 18.43 -19.51
C ALA A 141 3.40 17.13 -19.07
N LEU A 142 2.84 16.41 -18.10
CA LEU A 142 3.40 15.14 -17.61
C LEU A 142 3.31 14.01 -18.63
N GLN A 143 2.28 13.97 -19.49
CA GLN A 143 2.18 12.97 -20.56
C GLN A 143 3.29 13.10 -21.62
N GLY A 144 3.96 14.25 -21.69
CA GLY A 144 5.18 14.45 -22.49
C GLY A 144 6.39 13.65 -21.96
N ILE A 145 6.35 13.16 -20.72
CA ILE A 145 7.39 12.27 -20.18
C ILE A 145 7.16 10.86 -20.72
N GLY A 146 8.19 10.27 -21.35
CA GLY A 146 8.09 8.93 -21.96
C GLY A 146 7.58 7.84 -21.00
N ASP A 147 7.95 7.90 -19.72
CA ASP A 147 7.49 6.95 -18.69
C ASP A 147 5.98 7.08 -18.37
N PHE A 148 5.34 8.19 -18.74
CA PHE A 148 3.91 8.49 -18.47
C PHE A 148 3.07 8.60 -19.75
N ASN A 149 3.68 8.43 -20.91
CA ASN A 149 2.99 8.49 -22.18
C ASN A 149 1.97 7.34 -22.29
N GLY A 150 0.75 7.65 -22.77
CA GLY A 150 -0.32 6.69 -22.96
C GLY A 150 -1.03 6.23 -21.68
N LEU A 151 -0.75 6.83 -20.53
CA LEU A 151 -1.53 6.58 -19.31
C LEU A 151 -2.98 7.02 -19.51
N ALA A 152 -3.92 6.13 -19.15
CA ALA A 152 -5.34 6.43 -19.13
C ALA A 152 -5.68 7.29 -17.90
N LEU A 153 -5.79 8.60 -18.10
CA LEU A 153 -6.09 9.60 -17.08
C LEU A 153 -7.47 10.19 -17.33
N ASP A 154 -8.34 10.17 -16.32
CA ASP A 154 -9.64 10.81 -16.35
C ASP A 154 -9.57 12.14 -15.60
N GLN A 155 -9.58 13.25 -16.35
CA GLN A 155 -9.48 14.60 -15.80
C GLN A 155 -10.73 15.00 -14.99
N SER A 156 -11.87 14.34 -15.21
CA SER A 156 -13.09 14.59 -14.44
C SER A 156 -13.06 13.88 -13.07
N ARG A 157 -12.13 12.94 -12.89
CA ARG A 157 -12.03 12.15 -11.68
C ARG A 157 -11.39 12.92 -10.54
N LYS A 158 -12.17 13.14 -9.49
CA LYS A 158 -11.74 13.78 -8.26
C LYS A 158 -11.51 12.73 -7.16
N SER A 159 -10.25 12.39 -6.92
CA SER A 159 -9.90 11.48 -5.81
C SER A 159 -10.11 12.14 -4.44
N LYS A 160 -9.95 11.37 -3.36
CA LYS A 160 -9.96 11.88 -1.98
C LYS A 160 -8.87 12.92 -1.68
N ALA A 161 -7.91 13.13 -2.59
CA ALA A 161 -6.88 14.14 -2.43
C ALA A 161 -7.41 15.57 -2.59
N PHE A 162 -8.44 15.78 -3.40
CA PHE A 162 -9.02 17.11 -3.63
C PHE A 162 -10.13 17.39 -2.62
N ASP A 163 -9.72 17.93 -1.47
CA ASP A 163 -10.58 18.19 -0.32
C ASP A 163 -10.11 19.48 0.36
N SER A 164 -10.65 20.61 -0.10
CA SER A 164 -10.31 21.96 0.38
C SER A 164 -10.52 22.11 1.89
N GLY A 165 -11.43 21.34 2.50
CA GLY A 165 -11.68 21.34 3.95
C GLY A 165 -10.55 20.71 4.77
N LYS A 166 -9.60 20.01 4.13
CA LYS A 166 -8.43 19.39 4.78
C LYS A 166 -7.10 20.04 4.40
N VAL A 167 -7.14 21.10 3.60
CA VAL A 167 -5.96 21.92 3.27
C VAL A 167 -5.57 22.74 4.51
N THR A 168 -4.28 22.80 4.80
CA THR A 168 -3.73 23.61 5.91
C THR A 168 -3.20 24.95 5.34
N ALA A 169 -2.14 25.53 5.91
CA ALA A 169 -1.49 26.70 5.34
C ALA A 169 -0.92 26.44 3.92
N HIS A 170 -0.66 25.17 3.59
CA HIS A 170 -0.16 24.74 2.29
C HIS A 170 -0.90 23.50 1.80
N THR A 171 -0.83 23.25 0.50
CA THR A 171 -1.35 22.03 -0.14
C THR A 171 -0.24 20.99 -0.25
N ALA A 172 -0.56 19.80 -0.75
CA ALA A 172 0.44 18.78 -1.03
C ALA A 172 1.51 19.23 -2.05
N ILE A 173 2.65 18.54 -2.02
CA ILE A 173 3.74 18.67 -2.97
C ILE A 173 3.35 17.91 -4.24
N ILE A 174 3.08 18.64 -5.32
CA ILE A 174 2.68 18.12 -6.63
C ILE A 174 3.57 18.73 -7.73
N PRO A 175 3.65 18.11 -8.92
CA PRO A 175 4.33 18.74 -10.04
C PRO A 175 3.58 20.01 -10.49
N THR A 176 4.28 20.89 -11.18
CA THR A 176 3.70 22.01 -11.93
C THR A 176 3.68 21.67 -13.42
N ALA A 177 3.08 22.53 -14.24
CA ALA A 177 3.16 22.42 -15.70
C ALA A 177 4.59 22.64 -16.25
N ASN A 178 5.54 23.14 -15.44
CA ASN A 178 6.92 23.30 -15.85
C ASN A 178 7.71 22.00 -15.62
N VAL A 179 7.63 21.09 -16.58
CA VAL A 179 8.30 19.80 -16.53
C VAL A 179 9.79 19.96 -16.89
N PRO A 180 10.73 19.61 -15.99
CA PRO A 180 12.15 19.72 -16.28
C PRO A 180 12.58 18.66 -17.30
N ALA A 181 13.58 18.99 -18.10
CA ALA A 181 14.23 17.99 -18.96
C ALA A 181 14.88 16.90 -18.07
N LEU A 182 14.35 15.68 -18.12
CA LEU A 182 14.74 14.61 -17.19
C LEU A 182 16.22 14.19 -17.31
N ASN A 183 16.85 14.45 -18.46
CA ASN A 183 18.27 14.25 -18.69
C ASN A 183 19.16 15.33 -18.06
N ALA A 184 18.60 16.50 -17.70
CA ALA A 184 19.29 17.56 -16.99
C ALA A 184 19.24 17.39 -15.46
N LEU A 185 18.43 16.45 -14.97
CA LEU A 185 18.35 16.08 -13.56
C LEU A 185 19.42 15.03 -13.24
N SER A 186 20.02 15.15 -12.05
CA SER A 186 20.75 14.02 -11.44
C SER A 186 19.81 12.84 -11.20
N GLU A 187 20.39 11.65 -11.03
CA GLU A 187 19.61 10.43 -10.74
C GLU A 187 18.66 10.63 -9.54
N HIS A 188 19.16 11.19 -8.44
CA HIS A 188 18.35 11.45 -7.25
C HIS A 188 17.27 12.52 -7.46
N GLU A 189 17.55 13.59 -8.21
CA GLU A 189 16.53 14.58 -8.58
C GLU A 189 15.42 13.93 -9.42
N ARG A 190 15.80 13.10 -10.40
CA ARG A 190 14.86 12.36 -11.24
C ARG A 190 13.99 11.42 -10.42
N LEU A 191 14.57 10.65 -9.49
CA LEU A 191 13.83 9.74 -8.62
C LEU A 191 12.79 10.49 -7.77
N VAL A 192 13.18 11.61 -7.14
CA VAL A 192 12.27 12.42 -6.33
C VAL A 192 11.16 13.04 -7.18
N TYR A 193 11.50 13.61 -8.34
CA TYR A 193 10.52 14.24 -9.22
C TYR A 193 9.50 13.22 -9.78
N LEU A 194 9.98 12.07 -10.28
CA LEU A 194 9.11 11.03 -10.79
C LEU A 194 8.20 10.46 -9.70
N ALA A 195 8.69 10.32 -8.47
CA ALA A 195 7.87 9.90 -7.34
C ALA A 195 6.69 10.87 -7.08
N ILE A 196 6.98 12.17 -7.08
CA ILE A 196 5.97 13.24 -6.90
C ILE A 196 4.96 13.20 -8.06
N ALA A 197 5.43 13.13 -9.31
CA ALA A 197 4.58 13.07 -10.49
C ALA A 197 3.69 11.83 -10.52
N GLN A 198 4.24 10.63 -10.24
CA GLN A 198 3.47 9.39 -10.17
C GLN A 198 2.36 9.45 -9.12
N HIS A 199 2.64 10.01 -7.93
CA HIS A 199 1.64 10.16 -6.87
C HIS A 199 0.56 11.18 -7.22
N TYR A 200 0.85 12.15 -8.08
CA TYR A 200 -0.16 13.05 -8.62
C TYR A 200 -1.02 12.38 -9.71
N LEU A 201 -0.39 11.67 -10.66
CA LEU A 201 -1.08 11.00 -11.77
C LEU A 201 -2.10 9.96 -11.29
N VAL A 202 -1.79 9.17 -10.26
CA VAL A 202 -2.73 8.17 -9.71
C VAL A 202 -4.02 8.77 -9.14
N GLN A 203 -4.08 10.08 -8.89
CA GLN A 203 -5.32 10.73 -8.47
C GLN A 203 -6.37 10.73 -9.60
N PHE A 204 -5.93 10.69 -10.84
CA PHE A 204 -6.75 10.71 -12.05
C PHE A 204 -6.89 9.32 -12.70
N MET A 205 -6.39 8.27 -12.03
CA MET A 205 -6.52 6.89 -12.49
C MET A 205 -7.60 6.14 -11.70
N PRO A 206 -8.26 5.12 -12.31
CA PRO A 206 -9.18 4.25 -11.58
C PRO A 206 -8.56 3.64 -10.33
N ASN A 207 -9.39 3.38 -9.31
CA ASN A 207 -8.92 2.70 -8.10
C ASN A 207 -8.32 1.33 -8.46
N LYS A 208 -7.28 0.94 -7.72
CA LYS A 208 -6.71 -0.39 -7.82
C LYS A 208 -7.75 -1.40 -7.35
N ARG A 209 -8.16 -2.35 -8.19
CA ARG A 209 -9.16 -3.37 -7.86
C ARG A 209 -8.54 -4.76 -7.79
N TYR A 210 -8.97 -5.54 -6.81
CA TYR A 210 -8.55 -6.92 -6.61
C TYR A 210 -9.75 -7.76 -6.17
N LEU A 211 -9.75 -9.02 -6.62
CA LEU A 211 -10.69 -10.02 -6.14
C LEU A 211 -10.08 -10.68 -4.91
N GLU A 212 -10.78 -10.68 -3.79
CA GLU A 212 -10.44 -11.45 -2.60
C GLU A 212 -11.37 -12.66 -2.51
N ALA A 213 -10.81 -13.84 -2.70
CA ALA A 213 -11.48 -15.10 -2.41
C ALA A 213 -11.25 -15.45 -0.94
N SER A 214 -12.32 -15.83 -0.25
CA SER A 214 -12.26 -16.28 1.13
C SER A 214 -13.08 -17.56 1.31
N VAL A 215 -12.58 -18.44 2.18
CA VAL A 215 -13.27 -19.67 2.56
C VAL A 215 -13.10 -19.91 4.05
N VAL A 216 -14.17 -20.38 4.68
CA VAL A 216 -14.22 -20.83 6.07
C VAL A 216 -14.65 -22.29 6.06
N VAL A 217 -13.79 -23.13 6.64
CA VAL A 217 -13.98 -24.58 6.72
C VAL A 217 -14.11 -24.96 8.19
N GLU A 218 -15.02 -25.86 8.50
CA GLU A 218 -15.17 -26.45 9.83
C GLU A 218 -14.81 -27.93 9.78
N VAL A 219 -14.04 -28.39 10.77
CA VAL A 219 -13.72 -29.80 10.98
C VAL A 219 -13.92 -30.12 12.45
N GLU A 220 -14.88 -30.97 12.79
CA GLU A 220 -15.13 -31.40 14.19
C GLU A 220 -15.21 -30.20 15.18
N GLY A 221 -15.94 -29.15 14.79
CA GLY A 221 -16.12 -27.90 15.55
C GLY A 221 -14.97 -26.90 15.48
N GLU A 222 -13.86 -27.24 14.82
CA GLU A 222 -12.69 -26.37 14.66
C GLU A 222 -12.76 -25.57 13.36
N THR A 223 -12.50 -24.27 13.43
CA THR A 223 -12.61 -23.38 12.28
C THR A 223 -11.26 -23.14 11.61
N PHE A 224 -11.21 -23.34 10.31
CA PHE A 224 -10.10 -22.98 9.43
C PHE A 224 -10.53 -21.89 8.46
N SER A 225 -9.60 -21.05 8.03
CA SER A 225 -9.87 -20.05 6.99
C SER A 225 -8.69 -19.81 6.06
N ALA A 226 -9.01 -19.60 4.79
CA ALA A 226 -8.06 -19.16 3.78
C ALA A 226 -8.55 -17.88 3.10
N ARG A 227 -7.59 -17.05 2.69
CA ARG A 227 -7.83 -15.89 1.84
C ARG A 227 -6.79 -15.86 0.74
N ALA A 228 -7.22 -15.59 -0.48
CA ALA A 228 -6.36 -15.38 -1.63
C ALA A 228 -6.78 -14.10 -2.35
N THR A 229 -5.82 -13.35 -2.87
CA THR A 229 -6.10 -12.14 -3.65
C THR A 229 -5.60 -12.30 -5.07
N LYS A 230 -6.47 -11.99 -6.04
CA LYS A 230 -6.12 -11.89 -7.46
C LYS A 230 -6.23 -10.43 -7.89
N ARG A 231 -5.12 -9.88 -8.38
CA ARG A 231 -5.08 -8.51 -8.91
C ARG A 231 -5.87 -8.47 -10.23
N TRP A 232 -6.88 -7.60 -10.31
CA TRP A 232 -7.74 -7.48 -11.49
C TRP A 232 -7.47 -6.17 -12.25
N MET A 233 -7.28 -5.05 -11.54
CA MET A 233 -6.84 -3.78 -12.11
C MET A 233 -5.67 -3.20 -11.29
N PRO A 234 -4.45 -3.08 -11.87
CA PRO A 234 -3.25 -2.78 -11.10
C PRO A 234 -3.13 -1.33 -10.57
N GLY A 235 -3.83 -0.36 -11.17
CA GLY A 235 -3.51 1.06 -11.02
C GLY A 235 -2.14 1.39 -11.66
N LEU A 236 -1.54 2.55 -11.34
CA LEU A 236 -0.14 2.80 -11.67
C LEU A 236 0.72 1.88 -10.78
N ALA A 237 1.21 0.78 -11.34
CA ALA A 237 2.30 0.05 -10.70
C ALA A 237 3.55 0.94 -10.76
N PRO A 238 4.35 1.07 -9.68
CA PRO A 238 5.73 1.51 -9.84
C PRO A 238 6.32 0.58 -10.89
N SER A 239 6.87 1.15 -11.97
CA SER A 239 7.52 0.37 -13.02
C SER A 239 8.46 -0.62 -12.35
N GLN A 240 8.13 -1.92 -12.40
CA GLN A 240 9.08 -2.95 -12.07
C GLN A 240 10.09 -2.95 -13.22
N ARG A 241 11.19 -2.24 -13.01
CA ARG A 241 12.46 -2.51 -13.65
C ARG A 241 13.45 -2.88 -12.55
#